data_AF-A0A7M7HDJ6-F1
#
_entry.id   AF-A0A7M7HDJ6-F1
#
_cell.length_a   1.000
_cell.length_b   1.000
_cell.length_c   1.000
_cell.angle_alpha   90.00
_cell.angle_beta   90.00
_cell.angle_gamma   90.00
#
_symmetry.space_group_name_H-M   'P 1'
#
loop_
_entity.id
_entity.type
_entity.pdbx_description
1 polymer ?
#
loop_
_entity_poly.entity_id
_entity_poly.type
_entity_poly.pdbx_seq_one_letter_code
_entity_poly.pdbx_strand_id
1 'polypeptide(L)'
;MSHGEKRGIYGTDLEVVTIREIKSKFSGRQCPALIGKPKIFFIQACRGHMPTKSALDTDDPRRPLAIELVGDPDIDSCSLDVDGDVPDNADIYVAYATSEGYFSIRNRVDGSWFIQSLCEELIAHVHIEDLDTIMNRVTRRVIGFTRSVIDGEGKKKKWLQTPDISKQGIGKKIYFMPNYPPRSDAACSLTHQAGPSSESQGHCNTYSE
;
A
#
# COMPACT_ATOMS: atom_id res chain seq x y z
N MET A 1 -2.41 -5.87 -14.45
CA MET A 1 -3.71 -6.45 -14.06
C MET A 1 -3.98 -7.62 -14.99
N SER A 2 -4.33 -8.80 -14.49
CA SER A 2 -4.60 -9.97 -15.34
C SER A 2 -5.54 -10.97 -14.64
N HIS A 3 -5.88 -12.06 -15.32
CA HIS A 3 -6.36 -13.26 -14.65
C HIS A 3 -5.24 -13.91 -13.83
N GLY A 4 -5.62 -14.75 -12.88
CA GLY A 4 -4.67 -15.50 -12.08
C GLY A 4 -5.34 -16.68 -11.40
N GLU A 5 -4.49 -17.53 -10.85
CA GLU A 5 -4.86 -18.69 -10.07
C GLU A 5 -3.95 -18.78 -8.84
N LYS A 6 -4.10 -19.83 -8.03
CA LYS A 6 -3.27 -20.03 -6.83
C LYS A 6 -1.77 -20.00 -7.14
N ARG A 7 -1.39 -20.55 -8.31
CA ARG A 7 0.00 -20.70 -8.73
C ARG A 7 0.64 -19.40 -9.22
N GLY A 8 -0.14 -18.45 -9.76
CA GLY A 8 0.41 -17.23 -10.33
C GLY A 8 -0.55 -16.44 -11.21
N ILE A 9 0.03 -15.58 -12.05
CA ILE A 9 -0.67 -14.65 -12.93
C ILE A 9 -0.58 -15.18 -14.37
N TYR A 10 -1.70 -15.13 -15.11
CA TYR A 10 -1.71 -15.51 -16.52
C TYR A 10 -1.14 -14.42 -17.42
N GLY A 11 -0.27 -14.83 -18.34
CA GLY A 11 0.08 -14.08 -19.55
C GLY A 11 -1.01 -14.19 -20.62
N THR A 12 -0.86 -13.41 -21.69
CA THR A 12 -1.76 -13.48 -22.86
C THR A 12 -1.59 -14.76 -23.67
N ASP A 13 -0.43 -15.42 -23.51
CA ASP A 13 -0.08 -16.73 -24.03
C ASP A 13 -0.68 -17.88 -23.21
N LEU A 14 -1.46 -17.58 -22.16
CA LEU A 14 -2.05 -18.52 -21.20
C LEU A 14 -1.04 -19.22 -20.30
N GLU A 15 0.24 -18.82 -20.36
CA GLU A 15 1.27 -19.30 -19.47
C GLU A 15 1.19 -18.59 -18.11
N VAL A 16 1.62 -19.29 -17.06
CA VAL A 16 1.54 -18.78 -15.68
C VAL A 16 2.90 -18.29 -15.23
N VAL A 17 2.97 -17.02 -14.85
CA VAL A 17 4.13 -16.44 -14.19
C VAL A 17 3.87 -16.36 -12.70
N THR A 18 4.74 -16.98 -11.91
CA THR A 18 4.65 -16.96 -10.45
C THR A 18 5.12 -15.61 -9.91
N ILE A 19 4.59 -15.20 -8.75
CA ILE A 19 5.07 -13.97 -8.09
C ILE A 19 6.55 -14.09 -7.71
N ARG A 20 7.01 -15.31 -7.40
CA ARG A 20 8.42 -15.58 -7.11
C ARG A 20 9.30 -15.27 -8.32
N GLU A 21 8.90 -15.68 -9.51
CA GLU A 21 9.64 -15.38 -10.74
C GLU A 21 9.69 -13.87 -10.99
N ILE A 22 8.56 -13.17 -10.86
CA ILE A 22 8.52 -11.71 -10.98
C ILE A 22 9.50 -11.08 -9.99
N LYS A 23 9.40 -11.39 -8.69
CA LYS A 23 10.29 -10.87 -7.65
C LYS A 23 11.76 -11.15 -7.95
N SER A 24 12.08 -12.34 -8.48
CA SER A 24 13.46 -12.72 -8.79
C SER A 24 14.11 -11.79 -9.83
N LYS A 25 13.34 -11.26 -10.79
CA LYS A 25 13.83 -10.32 -11.80
C LYS A 25 14.29 -8.98 -11.22
N PHE A 26 13.84 -8.66 -10.01
CA PHE A 26 14.17 -7.40 -9.32
C PHE A 26 15.07 -7.64 -8.09
N SER A 27 15.70 -8.80 -7.98
CA SER A 27 16.73 -9.05 -6.98
C SER A 27 17.95 -8.16 -7.24
N GLY A 28 18.76 -7.85 -6.23
CA GLY A 28 19.98 -7.05 -6.38
C GLY A 28 20.96 -7.61 -7.42
N ARG A 29 21.05 -8.94 -7.55
CA ARG A 29 21.85 -9.65 -8.55
C ARG A 29 21.30 -9.47 -9.97
N GLN A 30 19.97 -9.53 -10.14
CA GLN A 30 19.35 -9.40 -11.46
C GLN A 30 19.13 -7.94 -11.87
N CYS A 31 18.98 -7.04 -10.90
CA CYS A 31 18.76 -5.61 -11.11
C CYS A 31 19.53 -4.76 -10.09
N PRO A 32 20.86 -4.62 -10.25
CA PRO A 32 21.70 -3.83 -9.33
C PRO A 32 21.26 -2.38 -9.16
N ALA A 33 20.65 -1.79 -10.20
CA ALA A 33 20.16 -0.41 -10.20
C ALA A 33 19.03 -0.14 -9.16
N LEU A 34 18.41 -1.20 -8.64
CA LEU A 34 17.32 -1.14 -7.65
C LEU A 34 17.75 -1.63 -6.25
N ILE A 35 19.05 -1.84 -6.01
CA ILE A 35 19.57 -2.11 -4.66
C ILE A 35 19.27 -0.91 -3.75
N GLY A 36 18.74 -1.18 -2.56
CA GLY A 36 18.37 -0.16 -1.57
C GLY A 36 17.18 0.71 -1.97
N LYS A 37 16.50 0.39 -3.08
CA LYS A 37 15.31 1.11 -3.56
C LYS A 37 14.06 0.24 -3.38
N PRO A 38 12.95 0.81 -2.87
CA PRO A 38 11.70 0.07 -2.71
C PRO A 38 11.12 -0.35 -4.06
N LYS A 39 10.75 -1.63 -4.16
CA LYS A 39 10.18 -2.29 -5.33
C LYS A 39 8.74 -2.66 -5.01
N ILE A 40 7.79 -1.90 -5.56
CA ILE A 40 6.37 -1.97 -5.18
C ILE A 40 5.56 -2.62 -6.29
N PHE A 41 4.82 -3.68 -5.95
CA PHE A 41 3.98 -4.43 -6.87
C PHE A 41 2.52 -4.41 -6.40
N PHE A 42 1.63 -3.84 -7.21
CA PHE A 42 0.18 -3.93 -7.02
C PHE A 42 -0.38 -5.05 -7.90
N ILE A 43 -0.80 -6.15 -7.29
CA ILE A 43 -1.23 -7.37 -7.99
C ILE A 43 -2.75 -7.48 -7.96
N GLN A 44 -3.37 -6.97 -9.03
CA GLN A 44 -4.77 -7.24 -9.35
C GLN A 44 -4.87 -8.50 -10.23
N ALA A 45 -5.07 -9.63 -9.56
CA ALA A 45 -5.36 -10.93 -10.15
C ALA A 45 -6.08 -11.80 -9.11
N CYS A 46 -6.86 -12.79 -9.56
CA CYS A 46 -7.35 -13.84 -8.67
C CYS A 46 -6.17 -14.68 -8.16
N ARG A 47 -6.28 -15.21 -6.94
CA ARG A 47 -5.27 -16.12 -6.34
C ARG A 47 -5.87 -17.47 -6.00
N GLY A 48 -6.98 -17.80 -6.66
CA GLY A 48 -7.76 -19.02 -6.48
C GLY A 48 -9.20 -18.79 -6.90
N HIS A 49 -10.04 -19.78 -6.62
CA HIS A 49 -11.40 -19.86 -7.14
C HIS A 49 -12.47 -19.72 -6.04
N MET A 50 -12.05 -19.49 -4.79
CA MET A 50 -12.96 -19.44 -3.66
C MET A 50 -13.57 -18.03 -3.52
N PRO A 51 -14.89 -17.91 -3.30
CA PRO A 51 -15.47 -16.65 -2.84
C PRO A 51 -15.05 -16.38 -1.40
N THR A 52 -14.72 -15.13 -1.09
CA THR A 52 -14.64 -14.70 0.31
C THR A 52 -16.07 -14.54 0.82
N LYS A 53 -16.43 -15.34 1.82
CA LYS A 53 -17.73 -15.34 2.48
C LYS A 53 -17.66 -14.61 3.82
N SER A 54 -18.82 -14.25 4.35
CA SER A 54 -18.91 -13.74 5.73
C SER A 54 -18.47 -14.82 6.71
N ALA A 55 -17.69 -14.45 7.73
CA ALA A 55 -17.36 -15.36 8.84
C ALA A 55 -18.60 -15.82 9.64
N LEU A 56 -19.72 -15.08 9.51
CA LEU A 56 -21.00 -15.41 10.13
C LEU A 56 -21.86 -16.37 9.28
N ASP A 57 -21.42 -16.71 8.06
CA ASP A 57 -22.13 -17.65 7.20
C ASP A 57 -22.08 -19.06 7.82
N THR A 58 -23.25 -19.64 8.08
CA THR A 58 -23.37 -20.94 8.78
C THR A 58 -23.18 -22.13 7.84
N ASP A 59 -23.24 -21.89 6.53
CA ASP A 59 -23.16 -22.92 5.48
C ASP A 59 -21.72 -23.09 4.93
N ASP A 60 -20.69 -22.65 5.66
CA ASP A 60 -19.29 -22.85 5.25
C ASP A 60 -18.75 -24.19 5.80
N PRO A 61 -18.53 -25.20 4.93
CA PRO A 61 -17.99 -26.50 5.33
C PRO A 61 -16.54 -26.43 5.83
N ARG A 62 -15.91 -25.25 5.78
CA ARG A 62 -14.52 -25.02 6.22
C ARG A 62 -14.39 -24.51 7.64
N ARG A 63 -15.47 -24.40 8.42
CA ARG A 63 -15.38 -24.07 9.85
C ARG A 63 -14.43 -25.05 10.53
N PRO A 64 -13.25 -24.63 10.99
CA PRO A 64 -12.39 -25.48 11.79
C PRO A 64 -13.07 -25.66 13.15
N LEU A 65 -13.19 -26.90 13.62
CA LEU A 65 -13.30 -27.15 15.06
C LEU A 65 -12.00 -26.63 15.68
N ALA A 66 -12.14 -25.72 16.65
CA ALA A 66 -11.12 -25.05 17.45
C ALA A 66 -9.65 -25.43 17.16
N ILE A 67 -8.88 -24.48 16.62
CA ILE A 67 -7.42 -24.59 16.57
C ILE A 67 -6.86 -24.04 17.88
N GLU A 68 -6.14 -24.88 18.62
CA GLU A 68 -5.38 -24.50 19.81
C GLU A 68 -4.29 -23.49 19.44
N LEU A 69 -4.21 -22.43 20.23
CA LEU A 69 -3.22 -21.37 20.14
C LEU A 69 -1.88 -21.90 20.62
N VAL A 70 -0.88 -21.98 19.73
CA VAL A 70 0.52 -22.11 20.13
C VAL A 70 1.14 -20.71 20.07
N GLY A 71 1.37 -20.14 21.24
CA GLY A 71 2.14 -18.90 21.38
C GLY A 71 3.63 -19.18 21.34
N ASP A 72 4.41 -18.22 20.83
CA ASP A 72 5.85 -18.16 21.04
C ASP A 72 6.26 -16.68 21.22
N PRO A 73 7.32 -16.37 21.99
CA PRO A 73 7.38 -15.17 22.82
C PRO A 73 8.05 -13.97 22.15
N ASP A 74 7.95 -12.86 22.87
CA ASP A 74 8.55 -11.54 22.66
C ASP A 74 10.00 -11.56 22.16
N ILE A 75 10.34 -10.65 21.25
CA ILE A 75 11.68 -10.08 21.14
C ILE A 75 11.56 -8.56 21.00
N ASP A 76 12.06 -7.86 22.02
CA ASP A 76 12.30 -6.43 22.06
C ASP A 76 13.75 -6.09 21.63
N SER A 77 13.90 -4.82 21.24
CA SER A 77 15.10 -4.02 21.05
C SER A 77 15.56 -3.76 19.61
N CYS A 78 15.34 -2.50 19.23
CA CYS A 78 16.01 -1.83 18.13
C CYS A 78 17.43 -1.46 18.57
N SER A 79 18.44 -1.97 17.86
CA SER A 79 19.74 -1.30 17.74
C SER A 79 19.93 -0.89 16.29
N LEU A 80 20.27 0.38 16.10
CA LEU A 80 20.64 1.00 14.84
C LEU A 80 22.13 0.72 14.54
N ASP A 81 22.46 0.91 13.27
CA ASP A 81 23.78 0.93 12.63
C ASP A 81 24.34 -0.43 12.15
N VAL A 82 24.17 -0.68 10.85
CA VAL A 82 25.10 -1.52 10.08
C VAL A 82 25.31 -0.88 8.70
N ASP A 83 26.52 -0.35 8.47
CA ASP A 83 27.15 -0.38 7.15
C ASP A 83 27.25 -1.85 6.73
N GLY A 84 26.28 -2.33 5.95
CA GLY A 84 26.11 -3.76 5.69
C GLY A 84 25.53 -4.04 4.32
N ASP A 85 26.05 -5.08 3.68
CA ASP A 85 25.57 -5.60 2.41
C ASP A 85 24.04 -5.76 2.42
N VAL A 86 23.37 -5.17 1.44
CA VAL A 86 21.91 -5.29 1.28
C VAL A 86 21.58 -6.71 0.80
N PRO A 87 20.67 -7.45 1.46
CA PRO A 87 20.26 -8.76 0.98
C PRO A 87 19.70 -8.70 -0.44
N ASP A 88 20.07 -9.68 -1.28
CA ASP A 88 19.68 -9.76 -2.70
C ASP A 88 18.16 -9.66 -2.93
N ASN A 89 17.37 -10.09 -1.94
CA ASN A 89 15.91 -10.16 -2.00
C ASN A 89 15.22 -9.15 -1.05
N ALA A 90 15.84 -8.00 -0.76
CA ALA A 90 15.26 -6.96 0.10
C ALA A 90 14.44 -5.89 -0.65
N ASP A 91 13.80 -5.00 0.13
CA ASP A 91 13.03 -3.84 -0.31
C ASP A 91 11.86 -4.14 -1.26
N ILE A 92 11.15 -5.27 -1.07
CA ILE A 92 9.98 -5.62 -1.91
C ILE A 92 8.68 -5.41 -1.13
N TYR A 93 7.78 -4.63 -1.72
CA TYR A 93 6.41 -4.43 -1.25
C TYR A 93 5.44 -5.07 -2.24
N VAL A 94 4.56 -5.95 -1.79
CA VAL A 94 3.52 -6.53 -2.66
C VAL A 94 2.16 -6.35 -2.01
N ALA A 95 1.26 -5.68 -2.73
CA ALA A 95 -0.14 -5.56 -2.36
C ALA A 95 -0.99 -6.36 -3.35
N TYR A 96 -1.60 -7.44 -2.86
CA TYR A 96 -2.52 -8.28 -3.60
C TYR A 96 -3.95 -7.79 -3.41
N ALA A 97 -4.73 -7.81 -4.49
CA ALA A 97 -6.14 -7.44 -4.45
C ALA A 97 -6.98 -8.37 -3.56
N THR A 98 -6.56 -9.63 -3.40
CA THR A 98 -7.26 -10.66 -2.64
C THR A 98 -6.27 -11.57 -1.91
N SER A 99 -6.70 -12.19 -0.82
CA SER A 99 -5.93 -13.21 -0.09
C SER A 99 -5.74 -14.48 -0.92
N GLU A 100 -4.73 -15.28 -0.59
CA GLU A 100 -4.46 -16.54 -1.28
C GLU A 100 -5.67 -17.49 -1.25
N GLY A 101 -5.95 -18.14 -2.38
CA GLY A 101 -7.07 -19.08 -2.54
C GLY A 101 -8.38 -18.43 -2.98
N TYR A 102 -8.50 -17.10 -2.90
CA TYR A 102 -9.72 -16.37 -3.22
C TYR A 102 -9.66 -15.68 -4.59
N PHE A 103 -10.82 -15.41 -5.19
CA PHE A 103 -10.90 -14.57 -6.39
C PHE A 103 -10.91 -13.07 -6.02
N SER A 104 -10.63 -12.24 -7.00
CA SER A 104 -10.71 -10.78 -6.90
C SER A 104 -11.92 -10.27 -7.68
N ILE A 105 -12.63 -9.26 -7.15
CA ILE A 105 -13.88 -8.77 -7.71
C ILE A 105 -13.62 -7.57 -8.63
N ARG A 106 -14.20 -7.63 -9.82
CA ARG A 106 -14.22 -6.54 -10.80
C ARG A 106 -15.65 -6.26 -11.27
N ASN A 107 -16.07 -5.00 -11.18
CA ASN A 107 -17.23 -4.47 -11.88
C ASN A 107 -16.82 -4.14 -13.32
N ARG A 108 -17.73 -4.40 -14.29
CA ARG A 108 -17.53 -4.06 -15.70
C ARG A 108 -17.56 -2.55 -15.95
N VAL A 109 -18.28 -1.79 -15.13
CA VAL A 109 -18.44 -0.34 -15.26
C VAL A 109 -17.43 0.37 -14.35
N ASP A 110 -17.50 0.11 -13.04
CA ASP A 110 -16.72 0.88 -12.05
C ASP A 110 -15.25 0.42 -11.92
N GLY A 111 -14.89 -0.72 -12.52
CA GLY A 111 -13.56 -1.32 -12.39
C GLY A 111 -13.45 -2.26 -11.18
N SER A 112 -12.21 -2.59 -10.77
CA SER A 112 -12.00 -3.48 -9.63
C SER A 112 -12.00 -2.72 -8.32
N TRP A 113 -12.64 -3.32 -7.30
CA TRP A 113 -12.75 -2.74 -5.97
C TRP A 113 -11.39 -2.31 -5.41
N PHE A 114 -10.38 -3.15 -5.60
CA PHE A 114 -9.04 -2.88 -5.13
C PHE A 114 -8.36 -1.72 -5.88
N ILE A 115 -8.37 -1.72 -7.21
CA ILE A 115 -7.67 -0.69 -7.99
C ILE A 115 -8.37 0.66 -7.88
N GLN A 116 -9.69 0.68 -7.90
CA GLN A 116 -10.45 1.91 -7.69
C GLN A 116 -10.11 2.53 -6.31
N SER A 117 -10.20 1.72 -5.26
CA SER A 117 -9.84 2.16 -3.90
C SER A 117 -8.40 2.64 -3.83
N LEU A 118 -7.46 1.92 -4.45
CA LEU A 118 -6.05 2.30 -4.50
C LEU A 118 -5.84 3.65 -5.17
N CYS A 119 -6.42 3.87 -6.34
CA CYS A 119 -6.28 5.12 -7.07
C CYS A 119 -6.86 6.29 -6.28
N GLU A 120 -8.07 6.14 -5.73
CA GLU A 120 -8.73 7.19 -4.95
C GLU A 120 -7.93 7.55 -3.68
N GLU A 121 -7.43 6.54 -2.96
CA GLU A 121 -6.63 6.77 -1.73
C GLU A 121 -5.25 7.35 -2.04
N LEU A 122 -4.60 6.93 -3.14
CA LEU A 122 -3.35 7.55 -3.59
C LEU A 122 -3.59 9.02 -3.96
N ILE A 123 -4.55 9.33 -4.84
CA ILE A 123 -4.82 10.72 -5.25
C ILE A 123 -5.06 11.62 -4.02
N ALA A 124 -5.81 11.12 -3.04
CA ALA A 124 -6.16 11.88 -1.85
C ALA A 124 -5.03 12.02 -0.82
N HIS A 125 -4.17 11.01 -0.63
CA HIS A 125 -3.29 10.94 0.55
C HIS A 125 -1.80 10.73 0.25
N VAL A 126 -1.43 10.48 -1.02
CA VAL A 126 -0.04 10.19 -1.42
C VAL A 126 0.97 11.26 -1.02
N HIS A 127 0.53 12.51 -0.85
CA HIS A 127 1.36 13.67 -0.54
C HIS A 127 1.55 13.92 0.98
N ILE A 128 0.85 13.20 1.84
CA ILE A 128 0.85 13.40 3.30
C ILE A 128 1.06 12.12 4.11
N GLU A 129 0.67 10.96 3.58
CA GLU A 129 0.71 9.69 4.30
C GLU A 129 1.75 8.72 3.71
N ASP A 130 2.27 7.83 4.56
CA ASP A 130 3.09 6.71 4.10
C ASP A 130 2.22 5.64 3.41
N LEU A 131 2.85 4.83 2.54
CA LEU A 131 2.19 3.80 1.76
C LEU A 131 1.42 2.78 2.63
N ASP A 132 1.93 2.42 3.81
CA ASP A 132 1.23 1.48 4.69
C ASP A 132 -0.09 2.07 5.21
N THR A 133 -0.07 3.35 5.58
CA THR A 133 -1.28 4.08 5.99
C THR A 133 -2.30 4.15 4.86
N ILE A 134 -1.85 4.46 3.63
CA ILE A 134 -2.70 4.47 2.44
C ILE A 134 -3.28 3.08 2.19
N MET A 135 -2.46 2.03 2.23
CA MET A 135 -2.92 0.65 2.02
C MET A 135 -3.89 0.16 3.10
N ASN A 136 -3.78 0.66 4.34
CA ASN A 136 -4.77 0.41 5.38
C ASN A 136 -6.13 1.06 5.06
N ARG A 137 -6.14 2.25 4.45
CA ARG A 137 -7.38 2.89 3.96
C ARG A 137 -7.99 2.11 2.79
N VAL A 138 -7.17 1.71 1.83
CA VAL A 138 -7.58 0.84 0.71
C VAL A 138 -8.21 -0.44 1.23
N THR A 139 -7.57 -1.09 2.21
CA THR A 139 -8.08 -2.32 2.83
C THR A 139 -9.44 -2.07 3.48
N ARG A 140 -9.58 -1.01 4.28
CA ARG A 140 -10.86 -0.62 4.90
C ARG A 140 -11.98 -0.38 3.88
N ARG A 141 -11.67 0.24 2.74
CA ARG A 141 -12.65 0.46 1.67
C ARG A 141 -13.06 -0.85 1.01
N VAL A 142 -12.11 -1.71 0.67
CA VAL A 142 -12.38 -2.98 -0.02
C VAL A 142 -13.19 -3.94 0.86
N ILE A 143 -12.87 -4.07 2.15
CA ILE A 143 -13.65 -4.92 3.08
C ILE A 143 -15.06 -4.38 3.33
N GLY A 144 -15.25 -3.05 3.17
CA GLY A 144 -16.55 -2.40 3.29
C GLY A 144 -17.47 -2.64 2.09
N PHE A 145 -16.91 -3.01 0.93
CA PHE A 145 -17.71 -3.36 -0.22
C PHE A 145 -18.38 -4.71 -0.06
N THR A 146 -19.58 -4.83 -0.63
CA THR A 146 -20.29 -6.10 -0.67
C THR A 146 -21.08 -6.25 -1.94
N ARG A 147 -21.05 -7.45 -2.54
CA ARG A 147 -21.87 -7.79 -3.69
C ARG A 147 -22.88 -8.86 -3.29
N SER A 148 -24.16 -8.55 -3.42
CA SER A 148 -25.23 -9.53 -3.25
C SER A 148 -25.40 -10.34 -4.53
N VAL A 149 -25.39 -11.66 -4.40
CA VAL A 149 -25.57 -12.62 -5.49
C VAL A 149 -26.67 -13.60 -5.07
N ILE A 150 -27.59 -13.90 -5.97
CA ILE A 150 -28.59 -14.94 -5.75
C ILE A 150 -28.02 -16.24 -6.34
N ASP A 151 -27.99 -17.32 -5.56
CA ASP A 151 -27.54 -18.61 -6.06
C ASP A 151 -28.64 -19.36 -6.83
N GLY A 152 -28.29 -20.52 -7.40
CA GLY A 152 -29.23 -21.35 -8.16
C GLY A 152 -30.41 -21.90 -7.32
N GLU A 153 -30.33 -21.84 -5.99
CA GLU A 153 -31.38 -22.24 -5.05
C GLU A 153 -32.25 -21.03 -4.61
N GLY A 154 -31.97 -19.83 -5.11
CA GLY A 154 -32.68 -18.60 -4.73
C GLY A 154 -32.19 -17.96 -3.43
N LYS A 155 -31.12 -18.48 -2.80
CA LYS A 155 -30.56 -17.91 -1.57
C LYS A 155 -29.67 -16.70 -1.90
N LYS A 156 -29.83 -15.63 -1.12
CA LYS A 156 -28.96 -14.44 -1.20
C LYS A 156 -27.63 -14.72 -0.52
N LYS A 157 -26.55 -14.74 -1.29
CA LYS A 157 -25.17 -14.80 -0.82
C LYS A 157 -24.52 -13.42 -0.92
N LYS A 158 -23.70 -13.08 0.07
CA LYS A 158 -22.83 -11.90 0.03
C LYS A 158 -21.41 -12.32 -0.34
N TRP A 159 -20.85 -11.69 -1.36
CA TRP A 159 -19.45 -11.82 -1.71
C TRP A 159 -18.69 -10.63 -1.14
N LEU A 160 -17.58 -10.96 -0.46
CA LEU A 160 -16.65 -10.01 0.15
C LEU A 160 -15.30 -10.11 -0.57
N GLN A 161 -14.35 -9.26 -0.19
CA GLN A 161 -12.98 -9.32 -0.67
C GLN A 161 -12.04 -8.78 0.41
N THR A 162 -10.90 -9.45 0.59
CA THR A 162 -9.88 -9.06 1.57
C THR A 162 -8.54 -8.92 0.85
N PRO A 163 -8.01 -7.68 0.69
CA PRO A 163 -6.64 -7.48 0.20
C PRO A 163 -5.60 -8.12 1.12
N ASP A 164 -4.42 -8.41 0.57
CA ASP A 164 -3.30 -8.99 1.31
C ASP A 164 -2.02 -8.20 1.01
N ILE A 165 -1.30 -7.77 2.04
CA ILE A 165 -0.09 -6.94 1.91
C ILE A 165 1.09 -7.71 2.49
N SER A 166 2.11 -7.91 1.67
CA SER A 166 3.35 -8.59 2.02
C SER A 166 4.53 -7.62 1.88
N LYS A 167 5.29 -7.47 2.96
CA LYS A 167 6.54 -6.68 3.00
C LYS A 167 7.72 -7.62 3.19
N GLN A 168 8.74 -7.47 2.35
CA GLN A 168 9.93 -8.30 2.36
C GLN A 168 11.16 -7.40 2.44
N GLY A 169 11.79 -7.37 3.61
CA GLY A 169 12.98 -6.55 3.86
C GLY A 169 12.72 -5.04 3.83
N ILE A 170 11.49 -4.58 4.09
CA ILE A 170 11.16 -3.15 4.21
C ILE A 170 11.17 -2.76 5.69
N GLY A 171 12.21 -2.05 6.11
CA GLY A 171 12.34 -1.50 7.46
C GLY A 171 12.03 0.01 7.57
N LYS A 172 11.73 0.67 6.45
CA LYS A 172 11.50 2.13 6.40
C LYS A 172 10.10 2.44 5.89
N LYS A 173 9.54 3.57 6.33
CA LYS A 173 8.30 4.12 5.76
C LYS A 173 8.54 4.59 4.33
N ILE A 174 7.60 4.30 3.44
CA ILE A 174 7.63 4.73 2.04
C ILE A 174 6.68 5.90 1.89
N TYR A 175 7.22 7.07 1.54
CA TYR A 175 6.44 8.24 1.17
C TYR A 175 6.62 8.51 -0.32
N PHE A 176 5.55 8.93 -0.96
CA PHE A 176 5.62 9.50 -2.29
C PHE A 176 5.63 11.02 -2.12
N MET A 177 6.61 11.70 -2.69
CA MET A 177 6.71 13.15 -2.56
C MET A 177 6.47 13.77 -3.95
N PRO A 178 5.21 13.87 -4.41
CA PRO A 178 4.89 14.30 -5.78
C PRO A 178 5.39 15.70 -6.12
N ASN A 179 5.70 16.52 -5.11
CA ASN A 179 6.26 17.87 -5.24
C ASN A 179 7.72 17.94 -4.80
N TYR A 180 8.50 16.84 -4.88
CA TYR A 180 9.92 16.85 -4.53
C TYR A 180 10.84 16.81 -5.76
N PRO A 181 11.89 17.65 -5.82
CA PRO A 181 12.14 18.75 -4.89
C PRO A 181 11.05 19.84 -5.01
N PRO A 182 10.76 20.59 -3.93
CA PRO A 182 9.77 21.67 -3.97
C PRO A 182 10.03 22.61 -5.14
N ARG A 183 8.96 23.03 -5.84
CA ARG A 183 9.09 24.09 -6.84
C ARG A 183 9.67 25.33 -6.15
N SER A 184 10.70 25.92 -6.75
CA SER A 184 11.40 27.13 -6.27
C SER A 184 10.45 28.27 -5.89
N ASP A 185 9.30 28.31 -6.55
CA ASP A 185 8.35 29.43 -6.48
C ASP A 185 7.45 29.36 -5.23
N ALA A 186 7.45 28.24 -4.50
CA ALA A 186 6.66 28.07 -3.27
C ALA A 186 7.39 28.58 -2.00
N ALA A 187 8.65 28.99 -2.11
CA ALA A 187 9.47 29.42 -0.97
C ALA A 187 9.31 30.91 -0.60
N CYS A 188 8.52 31.69 -1.33
CA CYS A 188 8.43 33.14 -1.13
C CYS A 188 7.00 33.60 -0.76
N SER A 189 6.54 33.28 0.45
CA SER A 189 5.36 33.94 1.05
C SER A 189 5.40 34.05 2.57
N LEU A 190 6.52 33.71 3.20
CA LEU A 190 6.74 33.93 4.63
C LEU A 190 7.82 35.00 4.85
N THR A 191 7.63 36.18 4.26
CA THR A 191 8.30 37.39 4.77
C THR A 191 7.38 38.07 5.78
N HIS A 192 7.88 38.06 7.02
CA HIS A 192 7.45 38.85 8.17
C HIS A 192 6.54 40.04 7.85
N GLN A 193 5.31 40.03 8.39
CA GLN A 193 4.68 41.27 8.82
C GLN A 193 5.44 41.76 10.06
N ALA A 194 6.43 42.62 9.85
CA ALA A 194 6.93 43.49 10.91
C ALA A 194 5.88 44.59 11.12
N GLY A 195 5.23 44.59 12.29
CA GLY A 195 4.36 45.69 12.71
C GLY A 195 5.16 46.99 12.87
N PRO A 196 4.51 48.16 12.77
CA PRO A 196 5.20 49.44 12.80
C PRO A 196 5.76 49.71 14.21
N SER A 197 7.08 49.82 14.32
CA SER A 197 7.78 50.35 15.48
C SER A 197 7.51 51.85 15.61
N SER A 198 6.87 52.24 16.70
CA SER A 198 6.79 53.62 17.15
C SER A 198 8.15 54.05 17.72
N GLU A 199 8.93 54.82 16.95
CA GLU A 199 10.07 55.55 17.48
C GLU A 199 9.78 57.05 17.44
N SER A 200 9.63 57.59 18.65
CA SER A 200 9.55 59.01 18.96
C SER A 200 10.89 59.69 18.69
N GLN A 201 10.82 60.82 17.99
CA GLN A 201 11.92 61.74 17.71
C GLN A 201 12.67 62.17 18.99
N GLY A 202 13.99 62.00 18.96
CA GLY A 202 14.94 62.62 19.91
C GLY A 202 16.00 63.39 19.13
N HIS A 203 15.92 64.72 19.22
CA HIS A 203 16.90 65.68 18.70
C HIS A 203 18.32 65.42 19.23
N CYS A 204 19.33 65.55 18.37
CA CYS A 204 20.64 66.04 18.80
C CYS A 204 21.28 66.88 17.69
N ASN A 205 21.41 68.18 17.95
CA ASN A 205 22.09 69.17 17.14
C ASN A 205 23.60 69.07 17.34
N THR A 206 24.37 69.16 16.26
CA THR A 206 25.74 69.73 16.30
C THR A 206 26.03 70.49 15.00
N TYR A 207 26.07 71.82 15.14
CA TYR A 207 26.87 72.81 14.40
C TYR A 207 28.23 72.91 15.16
N SER A 208 29.43 73.22 14.65
CA SER A 208 29.95 73.85 13.43
C SER A 208 31.47 73.55 13.32
N GLU A 209 32.01 73.80 12.12
CA GLU A 209 33.41 74.12 11.74
C GLU A 209 34.53 73.08 11.92
#